data_AF-A0A9X1LLM2-F1
#
_entry.id   AF-A0A9X1LLM2-F1
#
_cell.length_a   1.000
_cell.length_b   1.000
_cell.length_c   1.000
_cell.angle_alpha   90.00
_cell.angle_beta   90.00
_cell.angle_gamma   90.00
#
_symmetry.space_group_name_H-M   'P 1'
#
loop_
_entity.id
_entity.type
_entity.pdbx_description
1 polymer ?
#
loop_
_entity_poly.entity_id
_entity_poly.type
_entity_poly.pdbx_seq_one_letter_code
_entity_poly.pdbx_strand_id
1 'polypeptide(L)'
;MSTADVAEDTDALTIGRRIRQLRTARGMTLDDLASAVDRAPSQMSMIETGKREPKLTQLQAIARALGVTIDALLEGEPLDERSAAEIALERAMKGQTFQALGIEPFRIAKTVPTEALKALLALHGEIDRLKDERAATPEEARRANVELRHLMRSQDNYFEDLEEHASRILTAVGHPGGPLTQRTASEIAAYLGFTLHYAPDLPQTTRSVADLANGRLYLSTSIQAKGDARTSVLQALSSRILGHAEPHSYAEFLRQRVETNYLTGALMIPESHVVPSLKAAKERRAISIEDLRDAYSVSYETAAHRFTNLATRHLDIPVHFLKVHESGTITKAYENDDVNFPTDRLGAIEGQMCCRRWTSRVVFDEDDRFNPYYQYTDTGNGTYWCTARVEASSEGLHSVSVGVRFDDTKWFVGRDTPHRGVSKHSVEVCCRRAPADLEERWREQSWPNVKTPRTLLATLPTGSFPGVDTTDVYEFLEAHAPR
;
A
#
# COMPACT_ATOMS: atom_id res chain seq x y z
N MET A 1 24.54 -13.43 -8.96
CA MET A 1 23.59 -14.09 -9.88
C MET A 1 23.31 -15.47 -9.33
N SER A 2 22.20 -15.60 -8.59
CA SER A 2 21.77 -16.86 -7.99
C SER A 2 21.09 -17.70 -9.07
N THR A 3 21.39 -18.98 -9.08
CA THR A 3 21.04 -20.03 -10.05
C THR A 3 19.55 -20.39 -10.08
N ALA A 4 18.66 -19.48 -9.69
CA ALA A 4 17.21 -19.67 -9.61
C ALA A 4 16.43 -19.11 -10.82
N ASP A 5 17.06 -18.28 -11.66
CA ASP A 5 16.42 -17.67 -12.85
C ASP A 5 16.49 -18.52 -14.14
N VAL A 6 17.09 -19.72 -14.10
CA VAL A 6 17.35 -20.53 -15.31
C VAL A 6 16.28 -21.63 -15.53
N ALA A 7 15.34 -21.82 -14.60
CA ALA A 7 14.44 -22.98 -14.61
C ALA A 7 13.05 -22.74 -15.25
N GLU A 8 12.75 -21.56 -15.81
CA GLU A 8 11.51 -21.30 -16.56
C GLU A 8 11.61 -21.56 -18.07
N ASP A 9 12.81 -21.86 -18.58
CA ASP A 9 13.04 -22.12 -20.00
C ASP A 9 12.78 -23.59 -20.33
N THR A 10 11.53 -23.93 -20.65
CA THR A 10 11.07 -24.51 -21.94
C THR A 10 9.67 -25.14 -21.75
N ASP A 11 8.62 -24.30 -21.76
CA ASP A 11 7.20 -24.74 -21.72
C ASP A 11 6.91 -25.84 -22.78
N ALA A 12 6.15 -26.87 -22.40
CA ALA A 12 5.74 -27.98 -23.27
C ALA A 12 5.08 -27.49 -24.59
N LEU A 13 4.45 -26.32 -24.57
CA LEU A 13 3.92 -25.66 -25.77
C LEU A 13 5.04 -25.20 -26.72
N THR A 14 6.10 -24.58 -26.20
CA THR A 14 7.26 -24.13 -26.98
C THR A 14 7.96 -25.32 -27.62
N ILE A 15 8.19 -26.39 -26.85
CA ILE A 15 8.78 -27.65 -27.34
C ILE A 15 7.93 -28.25 -28.47
N GLY A 16 6.62 -28.34 -28.26
CA GLY A 16 5.68 -28.86 -29.26
C GLY A 16 5.70 -28.09 -30.58
N ARG A 17 5.75 -26.76 -30.51
CA ARG A 17 5.82 -25.89 -31.70
C ARG A 17 7.14 -26.02 -32.43
N ARG A 18 8.24 -26.22 -31.70
CA ARG A 18 9.56 -26.44 -32.29
C ARG A 18 9.67 -27.77 -33.02
N ILE A 19 9.13 -28.85 -32.43
CA ILE A 19 9.00 -30.16 -33.08
C ILE A 19 8.25 -30.00 -34.41
N ARG A 20 7.14 -29.27 -34.39
CA ARG A 20 6.34 -29.00 -35.60
C ARG A 20 7.13 -28.22 -36.67
N GLN A 21 7.84 -27.16 -36.28
CA GLN A 21 8.65 -26.35 -37.20
C GLN A 21 9.72 -27.21 -37.89
N LEU A 22 10.49 -27.98 -37.11
CA LEU A 22 11.55 -28.86 -37.62
C LEU A 22 11.00 -29.98 -38.51
N ARG A 23 9.83 -30.54 -38.14
CA ARG A 23 9.13 -31.53 -38.96
C ARG A 23 8.74 -30.94 -40.31
N THR A 24 8.13 -29.75 -40.33
CA THR A 24 7.73 -29.08 -41.58
C THR A 24 8.91 -28.64 -42.43
N ALA A 25 10.00 -28.18 -41.82
CA ALA A 25 11.23 -27.82 -42.53
C ALA A 25 11.85 -29.02 -43.26
N ARG A 26 11.63 -30.24 -42.76
CA ARG A 26 12.03 -31.50 -43.39
C ARG A 26 10.99 -32.08 -44.36
N GLY A 27 9.87 -31.40 -44.58
CA GLY A 27 8.80 -31.88 -45.47
C GLY A 27 8.05 -33.11 -44.93
N MET A 28 8.21 -33.46 -43.65
CA MET A 28 7.54 -34.62 -43.05
C MET A 28 6.09 -34.31 -42.67
N THR A 29 5.17 -35.22 -42.95
CA THR A 29 3.79 -35.16 -42.43
C THR A 29 3.74 -35.58 -40.96
N LEU A 30 2.62 -35.29 -40.29
CA LEU A 30 2.42 -35.71 -38.89
C LEU A 30 2.48 -37.24 -38.77
N ASP A 31 1.94 -37.95 -39.76
CA ASP A 31 1.94 -39.42 -39.83
C ASP A 31 3.35 -39.98 -40.05
N ASP A 32 4.18 -39.30 -40.84
CA ASP A 32 5.58 -39.69 -41.06
C ASP A 32 6.39 -39.60 -39.76
N LEU A 33 6.23 -38.50 -39.01
CA LEU A 33 6.91 -38.35 -37.72
C LEU A 33 6.39 -39.38 -36.72
N ALA A 34 5.07 -39.56 -36.62
CA ALA A 34 4.44 -40.51 -35.70
C ALA A 34 4.90 -41.95 -35.98
N SER A 35 4.99 -42.35 -37.26
CA SER A 35 5.52 -43.65 -37.68
C SER A 35 7.00 -43.80 -37.35
N ALA A 36 7.80 -42.75 -37.55
CA ALA A 36 9.25 -42.76 -37.25
C ALA A 36 9.55 -42.90 -35.75
N VAL A 37 8.63 -42.52 -34.86
CA VAL A 37 8.77 -42.70 -33.39
C VAL A 37 7.91 -43.81 -32.82
N ASP A 38 7.27 -44.63 -33.65
CA ASP A 38 6.37 -45.74 -33.28
C ASP A 38 5.25 -45.28 -32.33
N ARG A 39 4.52 -44.23 -32.72
CA ARG A 39 3.41 -43.66 -31.95
C ARG A 39 2.21 -43.36 -32.84
N ALA A 40 1.04 -43.27 -32.19
CA ALA A 40 -0.17 -42.84 -32.87
C ALA A 40 -0.06 -41.37 -33.32
N PRO A 41 -0.55 -40.99 -34.52
CA PRO A 41 -0.58 -39.60 -34.98
C PRO A 41 -1.28 -38.64 -34.02
N SER A 42 -2.33 -39.12 -33.32
CA SER A 42 -3.03 -38.36 -32.28
C SER A 42 -2.11 -37.97 -31.12
N GLN A 43 -1.16 -38.84 -30.76
CA GLN A 43 -0.19 -38.57 -29.70
C GLN A 43 0.85 -37.53 -30.15
N MET A 44 1.31 -37.56 -31.40
CA MET A 44 2.16 -36.50 -31.93
C MET A 44 1.43 -35.16 -32.00
N SER A 45 0.16 -35.15 -32.41
CA SER A 45 -0.64 -33.92 -32.41
C SER A 45 -0.75 -33.30 -31.02
N MET A 46 -0.99 -34.12 -29.99
CA MET A 46 -1.07 -33.66 -28.60
C MET A 46 0.26 -33.07 -28.09
N ILE A 47 1.39 -33.63 -28.53
CA ILE A 47 2.71 -33.12 -28.20
C ILE A 47 2.99 -31.81 -28.97
N GLU A 48 2.74 -31.75 -30.28
CA GLU A 48 2.94 -30.54 -31.09
C GLU A 48 2.06 -29.35 -30.67
N THR A 49 0.94 -29.62 -30.00
CA THR A 49 0.00 -28.60 -29.49
C THR A 49 0.21 -28.26 -28.03
N GLY A 50 1.23 -28.82 -27.37
CA GLY A 50 1.52 -28.57 -25.94
C GLY A 50 0.46 -29.13 -24.99
N LYS A 51 -0.50 -29.92 -25.47
CA LYS A 51 -1.54 -30.56 -24.64
C LYS A 51 -1.01 -31.76 -23.86
N ARG A 52 0.14 -32.29 -24.25
CA ARG A 52 0.81 -33.39 -23.58
C ARG A 52 2.31 -33.18 -23.57
N GLU A 53 2.87 -33.19 -22.37
CA GLU A 53 4.30 -33.09 -22.17
C GLU A 53 5.00 -34.43 -22.54
N PRO A 54 5.98 -34.42 -23.44
CA PRO A 54 6.70 -35.63 -23.83
C PRO A 54 7.71 -36.04 -22.75
N LYS A 55 7.80 -37.34 -22.45
CA LYS A 55 8.88 -37.85 -21.58
C LYS A 55 10.24 -37.74 -22.28
N LEU A 56 11.33 -37.66 -21.52
CA LEU A 56 12.69 -37.58 -22.05
C LEU A 56 13.00 -38.65 -23.11
N THR A 57 12.53 -39.89 -22.90
CA THR A 57 12.70 -40.98 -23.86
C THR A 57 11.96 -40.74 -25.19
N GLN A 58 10.81 -40.05 -25.14
CA GLN A 58 10.05 -39.66 -26.33
C GLN A 58 10.70 -38.47 -27.03
N LEU A 59 11.18 -37.47 -26.28
CA LEU A 59 11.97 -36.36 -26.83
C LEU A 59 13.21 -36.85 -27.57
N GLN A 60 13.93 -37.82 -27.01
CA GLN A 60 15.08 -38.47 -27.65
C GLN A 60 14.72 -39.22 -28.93
N ALA A 61 13.54 -39.85 -29.00
CA ALA A 61 13.06 -40.52 -30.20
C ALA A 61 12.68 -39.49 -31.28
N ILE A 62 12.00 -38.41 -30.90
CA ILE A 62 11.61 -37.32 -31.79
C ILE A 62 12.85 -36.60 -32.34
N ALA A 63 13.84 -36.30 -31.50
CA ALA A 63 15.11 -35.70 -31.91
C ALA A 63 15.84 -36.56 -32.95
N ARG A 64 15.91 -37.89 -32.71
CA ARG A 64 16.50 -38.84 -33.67
C ARG A 64 15.72 -38.91 -34.98
N ALA A 65 14.39 -39.01 -34.94
CA ALA A 65 13.55 -39.05 -36.12
C ALA A 65 13.65 -37.76 -36.95
N LEU A 66 13.80 -36.63 -36.26
CA LEU A 66 14.04 -35.33 -36.88
C LEU A 66 15.51 -35.08 -37.17
N GLY A 67 16.46 -35.99 -36.90
CA GLY A 67 17.88 -35.78 -37.16
C GLY A 67 18.48 -34.51 -36.53
N VAL A 68 18.07 -34.18 -35.31
CA VAL A 68 18.57 -33.04 -34.51
C VAL A 68 18.99 -33.50 -33.11
N THR A 69 19.74 -32.67 -32.38
CA THR A 69 20.04 -32.92 -30.96
C THR A 69 18.83 -32.61 -30.08
N ILE A 70 18.81 -33.13 -28.84
CA ILE A 70 17.79 -32.77 -27.85
C ILE A 70 17.88 -31.27 -27.54
N ASP A 71 19.10 -30.74 -27.45
CA ASP A 71 19.34 -29.32 -27.20
C ASP A 71 18.73 -28.45 -28.31
N ALA A 72 18.68 -28.91 -29.56
CA ALA A 72 17.99 -28.19 -30.62
C ALA A 72 16.46 -28.14 -30.44
N LEU A 73 15.86 -29.11 -29.72
CA LEU A 73 14.44 -29.11 -29.36
C LEU A 73 14.14 -28.23 -28.14
N LEU A 74 15.11 -28.04 -27.24
CA LEU A 74 14.98 -27.26 -26.01
C LEU A 74 15.42 -25.79 -26.22
N GLU A 75 16.58 -25.58 -26.84
CA GLU A 75 17.31 -24.31 -26.92
C GLU A 75 17.61 -23.86 -28.37
N GLY A 76 17.00 -24.46 -29.39
CA GLY A 76 17.30 -24.17 -30.81
C GLY A 76 17.03 -22.71 -31.26
N GLU A 77 17.34 -22.39 -32.53
CA GLU A 77 17.17 -21.06 -33.15
C GLU A 77 15.80 -20.39 -32.87
N PRO A 78 15.66 -19.06 -32.90
CA PRO A 78 14.37 -18.40 -32.66
C PRO A 78 13.24 -19.00 -33.51
N LEU A 79 12.08 -19.30 -32.89
CA LEU A 79 10.89 -19.69 -33.64
C LEU A 79 10.57 -18.62 -34.69
N ASP A 80 9.97 -19.02 -35.82
CA ASP A 80 9.54 -18.03 -36.81
C ASP A 80 8.55 -17.03 -36.19
N GLU A 81 8.53 -15.81 -36.73
CA GLU A 81 7.79 -14.68 -36.17
C GLU A 81 6.30 -15.00 -35.96
N ARG A 82 5.74 -15.81 -36.86
CA ARG A 82 4.36 -16.28 -36.76
C ARG A 82 4.18 -17.25 -35.59
N SER A 83 5.02 -18.27 -35.45
CA SER A 83 4.93 -19.27 -34.39
C SER A 83 5.14 -18.64 -33.01
N ALA A 84 6.02 -17.64 -32.92
CA ALA A 84 6.18 -16.84 -31.70
C ALA A 84 4.89 -16.09 -31.35
N ALA A 85 4.24 -15.44 -32.33
CA ALA A 85 2.96 -14.75 -32.12
C ALA A 85 1.82 -15.72 -31.77
N GLU A 86 1.76 -16.91 -32.37
CA GLU A 86 0.76 -17.94 -32.02
C GLU A 86 0.92 -18.41 -30.57
N ILE A 87 2.15 -18.66 -30.11
CA ILE A 87 2.42 -19.07 -28.71
C ILE A 87 2.04 -17.96 -27.75
N ALA A 88 2.48 -16.72 -28.02
CA ALA A 88 2.19 -15.58 -27.17
C ALA A 88 0.68 -15.37 -27.03
N LEU A 89 -0.08 -15.51 -28.12
CA LEU A 89 -1.53 -15.35 -28.07
C LEU A 89 -2.20 -16.54 -27.35
N GLU A 90 -1.76 -17.78 -27.56
CA GLU A 90 -2.27 -18.93 -26.81
C GLU A 90 -2.01 -18.83 -25.30
N ARG A 91 -0.91 -18.21 -24.89
CA ARG A 91 -0.62 -17.88 -23.48
C ARG A 91 -1.53 -16.78 -22.96
N ALA A 92 -1.67 -15.68 -23.70
CA ALA A 92 -2.58 -14.59 -23.38
C ALA A 92 -4.02 -15.07 -23.16
N MET A 93 -4.51 -15.98 -24.01
CA MET A 93 -5.85 -16.56 -23.93
C MET A 93 -6.06 -17.46 -22.70
N LYS A 94 -4.98 -18.03 -22.15
CA LYS A 94 -5.01 -18.77 -20.88
C LYS A 94 -4.84 -17.86 -19.66
N GLY A 95 -4.38 -16.63 -19.85
CA GLY A 95 -4.12 -15.65 -18.79
C GLY A 95 -5.39 -15.08 -18.15
N GLN A 96 -5.21 -14.41 -17.01
CA GLN A 96 -6.33 -13.88 -16.21
C GLN A 96 -7.17 -12.82 -16.96
N THR A 97 -6.56 -12.02 -17.84
CA THR A 97 -7.31 -10.95 -18.54
C THR A 97 -8.39 -11.50 -19.47
N PHE A 98 -8.14 -12.59 -20.20
CA PHE A 98 -9.16 -13.26 -21.02
C PHE A 98 -10.28 -13.86 -20.17
N GLN A 99 -9.93 -14.52 -19.07
CA GLN A 99 -10.89 -15.15 -18.16
C GLN A 99 -11.79 -14.10 -17.48
N ALA A 100 -11.21 -12.99 -17.00
CA ALA A 100 -11.93 -11.93 -16.32
C ALA A 100 -12.89 -11.16 -17.24
N LEU A 101 -12.56 -11.02 -18.54
CA LEU A 101 -13.42 -10.41 -19.54
C LEU A 101 -14.50 -11.38 -20.07
N GLY A 102 -14.50 -12.64 -19.64
CA GLY A 102 -15.44 -13.66 -20.11
C GLY A 102 -15.27 -14.02 -21.58
N ILE A 103 -14.07 -13.82 -22.14
CA ILE A 103 -13.79 -14.12 -23.55
C ILE A 103 -13.47 -15.62 -23.66
N GLU A 104 -14.25 -16.34 -24.45
CA GLU A 104 -14.01 -17.76 -24.68
C GLU A 104 -12.71 -17.98 -25.48
N PRO A 105 -11.80 -18.86 -24.99
CA PRO A 105 -10.62 -19.24 -25.76
C PRO A 105 -11.00 -19.93 -27.07
N PHE A 106 -10.46 -19.42 -28.18
CA PHE A 106 -10.63 -19.98 -29.51
C PHE A 106 -9.35 -20.66 -30.05
N ARG A 107 -9.49 -21.40 -31.15
CA ARG A 107 -8.36 -22.02 -31.84
C ARG A 107 -7.82 -21.09 -32.92
N ILE A 108 -6.51 -20.84 -32.94
CA ILE A 108 -5.88 -20.07 -34.01
C ILE A 108 -5.84 -20.91 -35.30
N ALA A 109 -6.60 -20.50 -36.30
CA ALA A 109 -6.62 -21.15 -37.62
C ALA A 109 -5.44 -20.70 -38.48
N LYS A 110 -4.97 -21.58 -39.38
CA LYS A 110 -3.89 -21.26 -40.33
C LYS A 110 -4.21 -20.08 -41.27
N THR A 111 -5.50 -19.80 -41.47
CA THR A 111 -5.99 -18.71 -42.32
C THR A 111 -5.85 -17.33 -41.67
N VAL A 112 -5.60 -17.25 -40.36
CA VAL A 112 -5.42 -15.97 -39.66
C VAL A 112 -4.07 -15.36 -40.06
N PRO A 113 -4.02 -14.15 -40.64
CA PRO A 113 -2.76 -13.49 -40.99
C PRO A 113 -1.90 -13.16 -39.77
N THR A 114 -0.57 -13.16 -39.93
CA THR A 114 0.36 -12.83 -38.82
C THR A 114 0.12 -11.42 -38.26
N GLU A 115 -0.23 -10.45 -39.12
CA GLU A 115 -0.57 -9.09 -38.69
C GLU A 115 -1.80 -9.02 -37.78
N ALA A 116 -2.78 -9.92 -37.98
CA ALA A 116 -3.94 -10.01 -37.09
C ALA A 116 -3.54 -10.57 -35.71
N LEU A 117 -2.61 -11.53 -35.66
CA LEU A 117 -2.08 -12.05 -34.40
C LEU A 117 -1.32 -10.95 -33.63
N LYS A 118 -0.46 -10.19 -34.33
CA LYS A 118 0.25 -9.05 -33.75
C LYS A 118 -0.70 -7.97 -33.24
N ALA A 119 -1.75 -7.65 -33.99
CA ALA A 119 -2.75 -6.67 -33.57
C ALA A 119 -3.52 -7.12 -32.32
N LEU A 120 -3.88 -8.40 -32.22
CA LEU A 120 -4.53 -8.96 -31.03
C LEU A 120 -3.59 -8.95 -29.81
N LEU A 121 -2.31 -9.25 -30.00
CA LEU A 121 -1.31 -9.17 -28.94
C LEU A 121 -1.06 -7.72 -28.49
N ALA A 122 -0.98 -6.78 -29.43
CA ALA A 122 -0.85 -5.37 -29.12
C ALA A 122 -2.06 -4.84 -28.35
N LEU A 123 -3.28 -5.24 -28.76
CA LEU A 123 -4.51 -4.91 -28.04
C LEU A 123 -4.54 -5.54 -26.65
N HIS A 124 -4.11 -6.79 -26.51
CA HIS A 124 -4.03 -7.45 -25.21
C HIS A 124 -3.03 -6.74 -24.28
N GLY A 125 -1.84 -6.41 -24.76
CA GLY A 125 -0.85 -5.64 -24.02
C GLY A 125 -1.34 -4.25 -23.65
N GLU A 126 -2.11 -3.60 -24.53
CA GLU A 126 -2.75 -2.31 -24.24
C GLU A 126 -3.86 -2.44 -23.19
N ILE A 127 -4.62 -3.54 -23.21
CA ILE A 127 -5.62 -3.83 -22.17
C ILE A 127 -4.94 -4.08 -20.82
N ASP A 128 -3.85 -4.85 -20.79
CA ASP A 128 -3.09 -5.08 -19.55
C ASP A 128 -2.47 -3.77 -19.05
N ARG A 129 -1.86 -2.97 -19.94
CA ARG A 129 -1.36 -1.62 -19.61
C ARG A 129 -2.48 -0.72 -19.05
N LEU A 130 -3.64 -0.69 -19.69
CA LEU A 130 -4.80 0.08 -19.21
C LEU A 130 -5.37 -0.50 -17.91
N LYS A 131 -5.25 -1.80 -17.66
CA LYS A 131 -5.63 -2.43 -16.39
C LYS A 131 -4.63 -2.10 -15.30
N ASP A 132 -3.34 -2.05 -15.57
CA ASP A 132 -2.30 -1.63 -14.62
C ASP A 132 -2.43 -0.13 -14.31
N GLU A 133 -2.68 0.68 -15.34
CA GLU A 133 -3.04 2.10 -15.18
C GLU A 133 -4.37 2.27 -14.43
N ARG A 134 -5.30 1.32 -14.54
CA ARG A 134 -6.56 1.28 -13.78
C ARG A 134 -6.45 0.59 -12.42
N ALA A 135 -5.43 -0.21 -12.14
CA ALA A 135 -5.14 -0.74 -10.81
C ALA A 135 -4.72 0.38 -9.86
N ALA A 136 -4.23 1.48 -10.45
CA ALA A 136 -4.11 2.80 -9.82
C ALA A 136 -5.43 3.60 -9.83
N THR A 137 -6.60 2.99 -10.01
CA THR A 137 -7.87 3.72 -9.87
C THR A 137 -8.10 4.09 -8.40
N PRO A 138 -8.64 5.30 -8.14
CA PRO A 138 -9.09 5.68 -6.80
C PRO A 138 -10.05 4.66 -6.17
N GLU A 139 -10.78 3.89 -6.99
CA GLU A 139 -11.76 2.92 -6.55
C GLU A 139 -11.14 1.63 -5.97
N GLU A 140 -10.17 1.02 -6.66
CA GLU A 140 -9.44 -0.13 -6.13
C GLU A 140 -8.66 0.27 -4.87
N ALA A 141 -8.06 1.45 -4.89
CA ALA A 141 -7.37 1.99 -3.73
C ALA A 141 -8.31 2.20 -2.53
N ARG A 142 -9.52 2.73 -2.76
CA ARG A 142 -10.53 2.87 -1.70
C ARG A 142 -10.96 1.53 -1.12
N ARG A 143 -11.26 0.54 -1.96
CA ARG A 143 -11.67 -0.80 -1.50
C ARG A 143 -10.57 -1.46 -0.67
N ALA A 144 -9.33 -1.44 -1.15
CA ALA A 144 -8.20 -2.00 -0.42
C ALA A 144 -7.97 -1.30 0.94
N ASN A 145 -8.13 0.04 1.00
CA ASN A 145 -8.05 0.76 2.28
C ASN A 145 -9.19 0.38 3.25
N VAL A 146 -10.42 0.19 2.74
CA VAL A 146 -11.56 -0.25 3.55
C VAL A 146 -11.33 -1.66 4.11
N GLU A 147 -10.92 -2.61 3.26
CA GLU A 147 -10.59 -3.99 3.69
C GLU A 147 -9.46 -4.01 4.73
N LEU A 148 -8.41 -3.23 4.51
CA LEU A 148 -7.29 -3.12 5.44
C LEU A 148 -7.72 -2.54 6.79
N ARG A 149 -8.59 -1.52 6.80
CA ARG A 149 -9.15 -0.98 8.05
C ARG A 149 -10.02 -2.01 8.78
N HIS A 150 -10.81 -2.81 8.06
CA HIS A 150 -11.58 -3.90 8.68
C HIS A 150 -10.66 -4.96 9.30
N LEU A 151 -9.57 -5.33 8.63
CA LEU A 151 -8.56 -6.24 9.18
C LEU A 151 -7.90 -5.66 10.43
N MET A 152 -7.48 -4.40 10.38
CA MET A 152 -6.89 -3.73 11.54
C MET A 152 -7.88 -3.69 12.72
N ARG A 153 -9.16 -3.41 12.47
CA ARG A 153 -10.18 -3.38 13.54
C ARG A 153 -10.47 -4.76 14.12
N SER A 154 -10.48 -5.82 13.32
CA SER A 154 -10.75 -7.18 13.80
C SER A 154 -9.64 -7.74 14.69
N GLN A 155 -8.44 -7.15 14.62
CA GLN A 155 -7.27 -7.51 15.40
C GLN A 155 -6.89 -6.46 16.45
N ASP A 156 -7.78 -5.49 16.74
CA ASP A 156 -7.49 -4.38 17.65
C ASP A 156 -6.21 -3.61 17.30
N ASN A 157 -5.88 -3.60 16.01
CA ASN A 157 -4.68 -3.02 15.41
C ASN A 157 -3.38 -3.53 16.06
N TYR A 158 -3.41 -4.78 16.52
CA TYR A 158 -2.30 -5.49 17.13
C TYR A 158 -1.93 -6.72 16.28
N PHE A 159 -0.66 -6.81 15.87
CA PHE A 159 -0.14 -7.88 15.03
C PHE A 159 0.94 -8.65 15.79
N GLU A 160 0.53 -9.73 16.46
CA GLU A 160 1.38 -10.55 17.33
C GLU A 160 2.65 -11.03 16.63
N ASP A 161 2.53 -11.53 15.40
CA ASP A 161 3.69 -11.99 14.60
C ASP A 161 4.73 -10.88 14.41
N LEU A 162 4.30 -9.64 14.20
CA LEU A 162 5.22 -8.50 13.99
C LEU A 162 5.91 -8.08 15.30
N GLU A 163 5.21 -8.16 16.43
CA GLU A 163 5.79 -7.94 17.76
C GLU A 163 6.86 -9.00 18.08
N GLU A 164 6.61 -10.26 17.74
CA GLU A 164 7.59 -11.34 17.90
C GLU A 164 8.84 -11.11 17.04
N HIS A 165 8.67 -10.63 15.80
CA HIS A 165 9.82 -10.25 14.96
C HIS A 165 10.62 -9.10 15.59
N ALA A 166 9.95 -8.05 16.06
CA ALA A 166 10.60 -6.92 16.72
C ALA A 166 11.37 -7.37 17.96
N SER A 167 10.72 -8.15 18.83
CA SER A 167 11.29 -8.68 20.07
C SER A 167 12.53 -9.56 19.82
N ARG A 168 12.47 -10.47 18.83
CA ARG A 168 13.61 -11.31 18.46
C ARG A 168 14.80 -10.50 17.99
N ILE A 169 14.58 -9.50 17.14
CA ILE A 169 15.65 -8.63 16.61
C ILE A 169 16.27 -7.81 17.73
N LEU A 170 15.46 -7.17 18.57
CA LEU A 170 15.93 -6.34 19.67
C LEU A 170 16.72 -7.16 20.70
N THR A 171 16.29 -8.40 20.97
CA THR A 171 17.00 -9.34 21.83
C THR A 171 18.35 -9.74 21.21
N ALA A 172 18.38 -10.02 19.90
CA ALA A 172 19.61 -10.41 19.20
C ALA A 172 20.69 -9.33 19.20
N VAL A 173 20.30 -8.04 19.11
CA VAL A 173 21.23 -6.91 19.22
C VAL A 173 21.50 -6.47 20.66
N GLY A 174 20.89 -7.14 21.65
CA GLY A 174 21.05 -6.81 23.07
C GLY A 174 20.53 -5.42 23.43
N HIS A 175 19.42 -4.97 22.84
CA HIS A 175 18.85 -3.66 23.13
C HIS A 175 18.45 -3.55 24.62
N PRO A 176 19.03 -2.63 25.40
CA PRO A 176 18.80 -2.54 26.85
C PRO A 176 17.41 -1.97 27.21
N GLY A 177 16.67 -1.49 26.22
CA GLY A 177 15.41 -0.80 26.38
C GLY A 177 15.49 0.72 26.29
N GLY A 178 14.32 1.35 26.35
CA GLY A 178 14.18 2.79 26.10
C GLY A 178 14.37 3.18 24.62
N PRO A 179 14.76 4.44 24.33
CA PRO A 179 14.82 4.98 22.98
C PRO A 179 15.88 4.26 22.14
N LEU A 180 15.50 3.86 20.93
CA LEU A 180 16.41 3.21 20.00
C LEU A 180 17.46 4.20 19.48
N THR A 181 18.74 3.93 19.66
CA THR A 181 19.81 4.84 19.20
C THR A 181 20.16 4.62 17.73
N GLN A 182 20.78 5.60 17.05
CA GLN A 182 21.31 5.39 15.69
C GLN A 182 22.34 4.26 15.63
N ARG A 183 23.12 4.08 16.70
CA ARG A 183 24.04 2.93 16.85
C ARG A 183 23.26 1.62 16.82
N THR A 184 22.19 1.50 17.61
CA THR A 184 21.33 0.31 17.64
C THR A 184 20.68 0.05 16.28
N ALA A 185 20.21 1.07 15.57
CA ALA A 185 19.71 0.92 14.21
C ALA A 185 20.78 0.34 13.26
N SER A 186 22.03 0.77 13.41
CA SER A 186 23.18 0.25 12.65
C SER A 186 23.54 -1.19 13.04
N GLU A 187 23.42 -1.54 14.32
CA GLU A 187 23.60 -2.91 14.83
C GLU A 187 22.52 -3.86 14.30
N ILE A 188 21.27 -3.40 14.21
CA ILE A 188 20.18 -4.15 13.56
C ILE A 188 20.49 -4.37 12.08
N ALA A 189 20.96 -3.34 11.37
CA ALA A 189 21.38 -3.49 9.98
C ALA A 189 22.51 -4.53 9.83
N ALA A 190 23.53 -4.47 10.68
CA ALA A 190 24.65 -5.40 10.66
C ALA A 190 24.22 -6.83 11.00
N TYR A 191 23.33 -7.02 11.97
CA TYR A 191 22.74 -8.32 12.30
C TYR A 191 21.99 -8.94 11.11
N LEU A 192 21.35 -8.11 10.29
CA LEU A 192 20.66 -8.53 9.06
C LEU A 192 21.60 -8.68 7.84
N GLY A 193 22.92 -8.50 8.02
CA GLY A 193 23.92 -8.62 6.96
C GLY A 193 24.06 -7.38 6.08
N PHE A 194 23.60 -6.21 6.53
CA PHE A 194 23.71 -4.95 5.80
C PHE A 194 24.73 -3.99 6.40
N THR A 195 25.45 -3.30 5.52
CA THR A 195 26.22 -2.11 5.83
C THR A 195 25.49 -0.86 5.35
N LEU A 196 25.49 0.21 6.15
CA LEU A 196 24.80 1.45 5.82
C LEU A 196 25.71 2.37 5.00
N HIS A 197 25.21 2.87 3.87
CA HIS A 197 25.94 3.78 2.97
C HIS A 197 25.09 5.01 2.66
N TYR A 198 25.61 6.21 2.89
CA TYR A 198 24.95 7.43 2.45
C TYR A 198 25.40 7.78 1.04
N ALA A 199 24.45 7.90 0.11
CA ALA A 199 24.73 8.25 -1.28
C ALA A 199 23.99 9.55 -1.67
N PRO A 200 24.70 10.54 -2.25
CA PRO A 200 24.14 11.83 -2.63
C PRO A 200 23.29 11.76 -3.91
N ASP A 201 23.43 10.69 -4.68
CA ASP A 201 22.89 10.49 -6.03
C ASP A 201 21.79 9.41 -6.08
N LEU A 202 21.15 9.11 -4.94
CA LEU A 202 19.95 8.25 -4.97
C LEU A 202 18.89 8.82 -5.92
N PRO A 203 18.19 7.96 -6.69
CA PRO A 203 17.06 8.39 -7.51
C PRO A 203 16.04 9.14 -6.66
N GLN A 204 15.58 10.30 -7.16
CA GLN A 204 14.69 11.20 -6.41
C GLN A 204 13.34 10.57 -6.01
N THR A 205 12.95 9.49 -6.69
CA THR A 205 11.72 8.73 -6.44
C THR A 205 11.88 7.66 -5.34
N THR A 206 13.10 7.43 -4.84
CA THR A 206 13.41 6.39 -3.86
C THR A 206 13.98 7.00 -2.57
N ARG A 207 13.51 6.50 -1.42
CA ARG A 207 14.05 6.93 -0.11
C ARG A 207 15.31 6.16 0.28
N SER A 208 15.38 4.89 -0.10
CA SER A 208 16.48 3.99 0.20
C SER A 208 16.55 2.88 -0.85
N VAL A 209 17.73 2.31 -1.06
CA VAL A 209 17.94 1.17 -1.97
C VAL A 209 18.73 0.08 -1.23
N ALA A 210 18.21 -1.13 -1.19
CA ALA A 210 18.91 -2.29 -0.62
C ALA A 210 19.55 -3.13 -1.74
N ASP A 211 20.88 -3.17 -1.76
CA ASP A 211 21.68 -4.07 -2.59
C ASP A 211 21.90 -5.39 -1.87
N LEU A 212 21.11 -6.39 -2.29
CA LEU A 212 21.09 -7.73 -1.71
C LEU A 212 22.33 -8.55 -2.08
N ALA A 213 22.94 -8.27 -3.23
CA ALA A 213 24.10 -9.04 -3.69
C ALA A 213 25.34 -8.72 -2.85
N ASN A 214 25.47 -7.47 -2.41
CA ASN A 214 26.63 -6.99 -1.65
C ASN A 214 26.34 -6.67 -0.18
N GLY A 215 25.10 -6.86 0.29
CA GLY A 215 24.70 -6.54 1.67
C GLY A 215 24.86 -5.06 2.00
N ARG A 216 24.34 -4.17 1.14
CA ARG A 216 24.47 -2.71 1.32
C ARG A 216 23.11 -2.03 1.32
N LEU A 217 22.87 -1.14 2.27
CA LEU A 217 21.69 -0.30 2.31
C LEU A 217 22.09 1.15 2.02
N TYR A 218 21.67 1.67 0.87
CA TYR A 218 21.92 3.03 0.44
C TYR A 218 20.80 3.96 0.94
N LEU A 219 21.19 5.07 1.57
CA LEU A 219 20.30 6.07 2.16
C LEU A 219 20.60 7.44 1.57
N SER A 220 19.57 8.25 1.33
CA SER A 220 19.77 9.63 0.87
C SER A 220 20.37 10.49 1.98
N THR A 221 21.36 11.32 1.63
CA THR A 221 21.94 12.34 2.51
C THR A 221 20.91 13.40 2.95
N SER A 222 19.83 13.58 2.19
CA SER A 222 18.74 14.52 2.51
C SER A 222 17.82 14.07 3.66
N ILE A 223 17.84 12.77 4.02
CA ILE A 223 17.01 12.20 5.09
C ILE A 223 17.34 12.82 6.45
N GLN A 224 18.61 13.20 6.67
CA GLN A 224 19.02 13.88 7.90
C GLN A 224 18.36 15.26 8.09
N ALA A 225 17.85 15.89 7.03
CA ALA A 225 17.31 17.25 7.08
C ALA A 225 15.79 17.32 7.28
N LYS A 226 15.04 16.22 7.08
CA LYS A 226 13.56 16.25 7.04
C LYS A 226 12.85 15.21 7.92
N GLY A 227 13.58 14.35 8.65
CA GLY A 227 12.95 13.36 9.53
C GLY A 227 13.94 12.56 10.37
N ASP A 228 13.42 11.56 11.08
CA ASP A 228 14.23 10.64 11.87
C ASP A 228 14.95 9.63 10.98
N ALA A 229 16.28 9.72 10.92
CA ALA A 229 17.11 8.80 10.16
C ALA A 229 16.90 7.33 10.58
N ARG A 230 16.57 7.07 11.85
CA ARG A 230 16.31 5.71 12.36
C ARG A 230 15.08 5.12 11.68
N THR A 231 13.99 5.87 11.59
CA THR A 231 12.74 5.41 10.96
C THR A 231 12.97 4.99 9.51
N SER A 232 13.74 5.77 8.75
CA SER A 232 14.01 5.44 7.33
C SER A 232 14.84 4.15 7.19
N VAL A 233 15.86 3.97 8.03
CA VAL A 233 16.67 2.74 8.07
C VAL A 233 15.81 1.53 8.44
N LEU A 234 15.04 1.65 9.51
CA LEU A 234 14.22 0.55 10.02
C LEU A 234 13.07 0.20 9.07
N GLN A 235 12.48 1.16 8.36
CA GLN A 235 11.49 0.88 7.31
C GLN A 235 12.09 0.06 6.18
N ALA A 236 13.27 0.43 5.70
CA ALA A 236 13.95 -0.31 4.63
C ALA A 236 14.31 -1.74 5.06
N LEU A 237 14.75 -1.91 6.32
CA LEU A 237 15.06 -3.23 6.88
C LEU A 237 13.79 -4.05 7.15
N SER A 238 12.69 -3.43 7.55
CA SER A 238 11.42 -4.11 7.89
C SER A 238 10.84 -4.86 6.70
N SER A 239 10.82 -4.27 5.51
CA SER A 239 10.39 -4.98 4.30
C SER A 239 11.23 -6.23 4.03
N ARG A 240 12.52 -6.21 4.35
CA ARG A 240 13.40 -7.37 4.20
C ARG A 240 13.20 -8.42 5.28
N ILE A 241 13.01 -8.00 6.54
CA ILE A 241 12.72 -8.89 7.68
C ILE A 241 11.46 -9.71 7.38
N LEU A 242 10.46 -9.07 6.78
CA LEU A 242 9.16 -9.68 6.46
C LEU A 242 9.17 -10.47 5.15
N GLY A 243 10.28 -10.48 4.41
CA GLY A 243 10.38 -11.20 3.14
C GLY A 243 9.45 -10.67 2.05
N HIS A 244 9.14 -9.37 2.06
CA HIS A 244 8.29 -8.75 1.05
C HIS A 244 8.92 -8.88 -0.34
N ALA A 245 8.12 -9.31 -1.31
CA ALA A 245 8.44 -9.31 -2.73
C ALA A 245 7.78 -8.10 -3.42
N GLU A 246 8.08 -7.91 -4.71
CA GLU A 246 7.36 -6.93 -5.53
C GLU A 246 5.84 -7.20 -5.45
N PRO A 247 5.04 -6.21 -5.02
CA PRO A 247 3.61 -6.43 -4.81
C PRO A 247 2.89 -6.67 -6.13
N HIS A 248 2.05 -7.70 -6.18
CA HIS A 248 1.29 -8.05 -7.38
C HIS A 248 -0.08 -7.34 -7.48
N SER A 249 -0.45 -6.60 -6.43
CA SER A 249 -1.70 -5.83 -6.38
C SER A 249 -1.57 -4.60 -5.47
N TYR A 250 -2.49 -3.65 -5.61
CA TYR A 250 -2.52 -2.48 -4.73
C TYR A 250 -2.83 -2.85 -3.27
N ALA A 251 -3.71 -3.83 -3.05
CA ALA A 251 -4.02 -4.35 -1.72
C ALA A 251 -2.79 -4.96 -1.04
N GLU A 252 -2.00 -5.74 -1.79
CA GLU A 252 -0.75 -6.29 -1.28
C GLU A 252 0.26 -5.20 -0.95
N PHE A 253 0.43 -4.19 -1.82
CA PHE A 253 1.29 -3.04 -1.55
C PHE A 253 0.90 -2.31 -0.26
N LEU A 254 -0.40 -2.06 -0.04
CA LEU A 254 -0.87 -1.42 1.18
C LEU A 254 -0.63 -2.28 2.42
N ARG A 255 -0.88 -3.59 2.34
CA ARG A 255 -0.59 -4.54 3.42
C ARG A 255 0.89 -4.51 3.79
N GLN A 256 1.78 -4.69 2.81
CA GLN A 256 3.23 -4.63 3.01
C GLN A 256 3.64 -3.30 3.65
N ARG A 257 3.06 -2.17 3.22
CA ARG A 257 3.31 -0.85 3.80
C ARG A 257 2.84 -0.75 5.26
N VAL A 258 1.70 -1.32 5.63
CA VAL A 258 1.24 -1.33 7.02
C VAL A 258 2.16 -2.18 7.89
N GLU A 259 2.50 -3.39 7.44
CA GLU A 259 3.40 -4.30 8.18
C GLU A 259 4.78 -3.67 8.40
N THR A 260 5.35 -3.04 7.36
CA THR A 260 6.64 -2.34 7.46
C THR A 260 6.60 -1.19 8.47
N ASN A 261 5.52 -0.40 8.47
CA ASN A 261 5.37 0.71 9.41
C ASN A 261 5.11 0.22 10.83
N TYR A 262 4.32 -0.84 11.00
CA TYR A 262 4.07 -1.46 12.30
C TYR A 262 5.36 -2.02 12.89
N LEU A 263 6.10 -2.84 12.14
CA LEU A 263 7.37 -3.41 12.59
C LEU A 263 8.39 -2.32 12.92
N THR A 264 8.47 -1.26 12.11
CA THR A 264 9.32 -0.10 12.43
C THR A 264 8.92 0.54 13.76
N GLY A 265 7.62 0.76 13.99
CA GLY A 265 7.11 1.29 15.25
C GLY A 265 7.42 0.39 16.45
N ALA A 266 7.26 -0.93 16.28
CA ALA A 266 7.58 -1.93 17.30
C ALA A 266 9.08 -2.00 17.63
N LEU A 267 9.95 -1.84 16.63
CA LEU A 267 11.40 -1.74 16.85
C LEU A 267 11.78 -0.45 17.59
N MET A 268 11.15 0.67 17.25
CA MET A 268 11.44 1.97 17.89
C MET A 268 10.89 2.07 19.31
N ILE A 269 9.72 1.48 19.56
CA ILE A 269 9.01 1.51 20.84
C ILE A 269 8.64 0.06 21.22
N PRO A 270 9.58 -0.69 21.83
CA PRO A 270 9.41 -2.11 22.10
C PRO A 270 8.26 -2.37 23.08
N GLU A 271 7.39 -3.33 22.73
CA GLU A 271 6.23 -3.73 23.54
C GLU A 271 6.62 -4.02 25.00
N SER A 272 7.69 -4.81 25.19
CA SER A 272 8.18 -5.26 26.49
C SER A 272 8.54 -4.12 27.46
N HIS A 273 8.90 -2.94 26.93
CA HIS A 273 9.28 -1.78 27.74
C HIS A 273 8.14 -0.77 27.87
N VAL A 274 7.39 -0.56 26.79
CA VAL A 274 6.34 0.46 26.76
C VAL A 274 5.07 0.01 27.49
N VAL A 275 4.67 -1.27 27.39
CA VAL A 275 3.43 -1.76 28.01
C VAL A 275 3.46 -1.63 29.54
N PRO A 276 4.52 -2.02 30.27
CA PRO A 276 4.60 -1.77 31.72
C PRO A 276 4.50 -0.29 32.08
N SER A 277 5.15 0.56 31.29
CA SER A 277 5.15 2.02 31.49
C SER A 277 3.74 2.61 31.29
N LEU A 278 3.02 2.17 30.25
CA LEU A 278 1.64 2.58 29.98
C LEU A 278 0.66 2.05 31.04
N LYS A 279 0.85 0.82 31.54
CA LYS A 279 0.05 0.28 32.65
C LYS A 279 0.24 1.10 33.93
N ALA A 280 1.48 1.44 34.27
CA ALA A 280 1.78 2.32 35.42
C ALA A 280 1.23 3.75 35.23
N ALA A 281 1.22 4.27 33.99
CA ALA A 281 0.57 5.53 33.67
C ALA A 281 -0.95 5.45 33.81
N LYS A 282 -1.58 4.35 33.38
CA LYS A 282 -3.01 4.08 33.56
C LYS A 282 -3.40 4.05 35.03
N GLU A 283 -2.65 3.35 35.87
CA GLU A 283 -2.89 3.28 37.33
C GLU A 283 -2.87 4.68 37.98
N ARG A 284 -1.92 5.52 37.56
CA ARG A 284 -1.82 6.92 38.00
C ARG A 284 -2.78 7.87 37.27
N ARG A 285 -3.56 7.37 36.32
CA ARG A 285 -4.47 8.14 35.47
C ARG A 285 -3.78 9.30 34.74
N ALA A 286 -2.61 9.02 34.20
CA ALA A 286 -1.70 9.97 33.57
C ALA A 286 -1.15 9.44 32.24
N ILE A 287 -1.97 8.76 31.44
CA ILE A 287 -1.58 8.40 30.07
C ILE A 287 -1.43 9.69 29.25
N SER A 288 -0.27 9.85 28.61
CA SER A 288 0.06 10.96 27.71
C SER A 288 0.82 10.43 26.50
N ILE A 289 0.45 10.92 25.31
CA ILE A 289 1.12 10.57 24.05
C ILE A 289 2.45 11.32 23.94
N GLU A 290 2.54 12.49 24.56
CA GLU A 290 3.73 13.34 24.63
C GLU A 290 4.81 12.68 25.49
N ASP A 291 4.43 12.15 26.66
CA ASP A 291 5.34 11.37 27.51
C ASP A 291 5.91 10.16 26.74
N LEU A 292 5.06 9.48 25.96
CA LEU A 292 5.49 8.36 25.12
C LEU A 292 6.45 8.83 24.01
N ARG A 293 6.12 9.93 23.33
CA ARG A 293 6.95 10.55 22.30
C ARG A 293 8.33 10.89 22.85
N ASP A 294 8.38 11.55 24.01
CA ASP A 294 9.61 12.06 24.60
C ASP A 294 10.46 10.93 25.18
N ALA A 295 9.84 9.95 25.85
CA ALA A 295 10.52 8.79 26.41
C ALA A 295 11.26 7.95 25.35
N TYR A 296 10.71 7.85 24.14
CA TYR A 296 11.32 7.10 23.03
C TYR A 296 11.98 8.00 21.96
N SER A 297 11.92 9.31 22.16
CA SER A 297 12.45 10.33 21.25
C SER A 297 11.95 10.17 19.81
N VAL A 298 10.66 9.93 19.60
CA VAL A 298 10.05 9.73 18.27
C VAL A 298 9.19 10.93 17.84
N SER A 299 8.61 10.92 16.64
CA SER A 299 7.58 11.92 16.28
C SER A 299 6.27 11.68 17.03
N TYR A 300 5.43 12.71 17.13
CA TYR A 300 4.11 12.57 17.76
C TYR A 300 3.26 11.55 16.99
N GLU A 301 3.32 11.57 15.65
CA GLU A 301 2.67 10.57 14.79
C GLU A 301 3.12 9.13 15.09
N THR A 302 4.42 8.90 15.29
CA THR A 302 4.94 7.56 15.60
C THR A 302 4.47 7.09 16.97
N ALA A 303 4.49 7.96 17.98
CA ALA A 303 4.00 7.65 19.32
C ALA A 303 2.49 7.38 19.32
N ALA A 304 1.70 8.21 18.62
CA ALA A 304 0.27 8.06 18.47
C ALA A 304 -0.11 6.73 17.79
N HIS A 305 0.54 6.39 16.67
CA HIS A 305 0.33 5.10 16.02
C HIS A 305 0.71 3.92 16.89
N ARG A 306 1.86 3.99 17.58
CA ARG A 306 2.27 2.91 18.48
C ARG A 306 1.27 2.74 19.61
N PHE A 307 0.79 3.84 20.18
CA PHE A 307 -0.24 3.78 21.21
C PHE A 307 -1.50 3.09 20.69
N THR A 308 -1.94 3.37 19.46
CA THR A 308 -3.11 2.68 18.87
C THR A 308 -2.88 1.21 18.56
N ASN A 309 -1.63 0.73 18.50
CA ASN A 309 -1.34 -0.70 18.37
C ASN A 309 -1.47 -1.45 19.71
N LEU A 310 -1.29 -0.76 20.84
CA LEU A 310 -1.12 -1.38 22.15
C LEU A 310 -2.27 -1.10 23.12
N ALA A 311 -2.97 0.03 22.95
CA ALA A 311 -3.96 0.53 23.90
C ALA A 311 -5.10 -0.47 24.12
N THR A 312 -5.69 -0.99 23.04
CA THR A 312 -6.84 -1.90 23.19
C THR A 312 -6.41 -3.27 23.70
N ARG A 313 -5.34 -3.85 23.15
CA ARG A 313 -4.86 -5.18 23.53
C ARG A 313 -4.30 -5.28 24.95
N HIS A 314 -3.57 -4.26 25.43
CA HIS A 314 -2.86 -4.34 26.72
C HIS A 314 -3.44 -3.45 27.81
N LEU A 315 -4.23 -2.44 27.44
CA LEU A 315 -4.86 -1.52 28.39
C LEU A 315 -6.38 -1.62 28.37
N ASP A 316 -7.01 -2.44 27.52
CA ASP A 316 -8.47 -2.53 27.39
C ASP A 316 -9.13 -1.16 27.13
N ILE A 317 -8.45 -0.29 26.36
CA ILE A 317 -8.94 1.04 25.99
C ILE A 317 -9.13 1.05 24.46
N PRO A 318 -10.38 1.06 23.96
CA PRO A 318 -10.66 1.36 22.56
C PRO A 318 -10.25 2.80 22.23
N VAL A 319 -9.68 3.01 21.05
CA VAL A 319 -9.16 4.30 20.62
C VAL A 319 -9.53 4.59 19.16
N HIS A 320 -9.37 5.85 18.77
CA HIS A 320 -9.29 6.23 17.38
C HIS A 320 -8.11 7.15 17.13
N PHE A 321 -7.67 7.17 15.87
CA PHE A 321 -6.58 7.97 15.36
C PHE A 321 -7.06 8.72 14.12
N LEU A 322 -6.66 9.99 14.02
CA LEU A 322 -6.88 10.80 12.83
C LEU A 322 -5.62 11.59 12.48
N LYS A 323 -5.37 11.69 11.18
CA LYS A 323 -4.45 12.66 10.58
C LYS A 323 -5.18 13.52 9.58
N VAL A 324 -5.23 14.82 9.82
CA VAL A 324 -6.00 15.78 9.02
C VAL A 324 -5.07 16.85 8.49
N HIS A 325 -5.16 17.16 7.19
CA HIS A 325 -4.43 18.29 6.60
C HIS A 325 -5.09 19.62 7.00
N GLU A 326 -4.37 20.76 6.95
CA GLU A 326 -4.92 22.09 7.25
C GLU A 326 -6.16 22.46 6.42
N SER A 327 -6.33 21.88 5.23
CA SER A 327 -7.57 22.00 4.45
C SER A 327 -8.78 21.30 5.07
N GLY A 328 -8.60 20.53 6.14
CA GLY A 328 -9.62 19.69 6.77
C GLY A 328 -9.80 18.30 6.15
N THR A 329 -9.01 17.95 5.14
CA THR A 329 -9.06 16.63 4.50
C THR A 329 -8.43 15.57 5.39
N ILE A 330 -9.16 14.48 5.66
CA ILE A 330 -8.62 13.32 6.39
C ILE A 330 -7.66 12.57 5.46
N THR A 331 -6.42 12.43 5.91
CA THR A 331 -5.36 11.74 5.18
C THR A 331 -5.12 10.33 5.69
N LYS A 332 -5.43 10.07 6.97
CA LYS A 332 -5.33 8.75 7.59
C LYS A 332 -6.31 8.66 8.76
N ALA A 333 -6.99 7.53 8.90
CA ALA A 333 -7.88 7.26 10.01
C ALA A 333 -7.74 5.81 10.48
N TYR A 334 -7.97 5.59 11.77
CA TYR A 334 -8.16 4.27 12.37
C TYR A 334 -9.11 4.39 13.54
N GLU A 335 -9.96 3.39 13.75
CA GLU A 335 -10.91 3.37 14.85
C GLU A 335 -11.26 1.94 15.30
N ASN A 336 -11.39 1.75 16.61
CA ASN A 336 -12.06 0.61 17.20
C ASN A 336 -12.96 0.98 18.41
N ASP A 337 -13.23 2.26 18.60
CA ASP A 337 -14.07 2.81 19.67
C ASP A 337 -15.46 3.29 19.19
N ASP A 338 -15.89 2.80 18.04
CA ASP A 338 -17.16 3.13 17.35
C ASP A 338 -17.39 4.62 17.04
N VAL A 339 -16.33 5.45 17.04
CA VAL A 339 -16.43 6.80 16.50
C VAL A 339 -16.89 6.74 15.03
N ASN A 340 -17.81 7.63 14.67
CA ASN A 340 -18.38 7.67 13.33
C ASN A 340 -17.70 8.76 12.51
N PHE A 341 -16.67 8.38 11.76
CA PHE A 341 -15.97 9.27 10.84
C PHE A 341 -16.76 9.49 9.54
N PRO A 342 -16.59 10.66 8.88
CA PRO A 342 -17.18 10.90 7.58
C PRO A 342 -16.69 9.87 6.56
N THR A 343 -17.63 9.15 5.93
CA THR A 343 -17.32 8.24 4.83
C THR A 343 -17.93 8.72 3.51
N ASP A 344 -17.39 8.25 2.39
CA ASP A 344 -18.09 8.26 1.12
C ASP A 344 -19.13 7.13 1.02
N ARG A 345 -19.75 6.96 -0.16
CA ARG A 345 -20.76 5.91 -0.41
C ARG A 345 -20.21 4.49 -0.33
N LEU A 346 -18.89 4.33 -0.35
CA LEU A 346 -18.19 3.04 -0.35
C LEU A 346 -17.51 2.77 1.00
N GLY A 347 -17.66 3.65 1.98
CA GLY A 347 -17.06 3.50 3.31
C GLY A 347 -15.64 4.04 3.44
N ALA A 348 -15.10 4.74 2.44
CA ALA A 348 -13.77 5.35 2.51
C ALA A 348 -13.79 6.62 3.35
N ILE A 349 -12.88 6.72 4.33
CA ILE A 349 -12.73 7.90 5.20
C ILE A 349 -11.67 8.85 4.64
N GLU A 350 -10.60 8.30 4.08
CA GLU A 350 -9.51 9.06 3.47
C GLU A 350 -10.05 9.91 2.31
N GLY A 351 -9.63 11.18 2.27
CA GLY A 351 -10.13 12.18 1.33
C GLY A 351 -11.44 12.85 1.76
N GLN A 352 -12.10 12.40 2.84
CA GLN A 352 -13.29 13.07 3.36
C GLN A 352 -12.92 14.28 4.24
N MET A 353 -13.87 15.20 4.38
CA MET A 353 -13.69 16.40 5.21
C MET A 353 -14.01 16.09 6.66
N CYS A 354 -13.05 16.33 7.55
CA CYS A 354 -13.24 16.24 9.00
C CYS A 354 -14.23 17.33 9.47
N CYS A 355 -14.94 17.11 10.58
CA CYS A 355 -15.85 18.13 11.10
C CYS A 355 -15.07 19.37 11.56
N ARG A 356 -15.52 20.60 11.24
CA ARG A 356 -14.87 21.86 11.66
C ARG A 356 -14.75 22.00 13.18
N ARG A 357 -15.71 21.42 13.90
CA ARG A 357 -15.75 21.40 15.38
C ARG A 357 -15.01 20.21 15.98
N TRP A 358 -14.42 19.34 15.17
CA TRP A 358 -13.62 18.21 15.66
C TRP A 358 -12.24 18.69 16.09
N THR A 359 -11.67 18.05 17.12
CA THR A 359 -10.38 18.44 17.70
C THR A 359 -9.27 18.58 16.65
N SER A 360 -9.19 17.65 15.68
CA SER A 360 -8.20 17.67 14.60
C SER A 360 -8.36 18.84 13.61
N ARG A 361 -9.50 19.56 13.62
CA ARG A 361 -9.69 20.81 12.86
C ARG A 361 -9.48 22.04 13.73
N VAL A 362 -10.08 22.05 14.92
CA VAL A 362 -9.99 23.19 15.86
C VAL A 362 -8.54 23.50 16.25
N VAL A 363 -7.69 22.47 16.39
CA VAL A 363 -6.29 22.67 16.77
C VAL A 363 -5.51 23.57 15.81
N PHE A 364 -5.93 23.74 14.55
CA PHE A 364 -5.28 24.67 13.62
C PHE A 364 -5.50 26.14 13.98
N ASP A 365 -6.57 26.47 14.71
CA ASP A 365 -6.88 27.84 15.12
C ASP A 365 -6.18 28.23 16.43
N GLU A 366 -5.59 27.25 17.13
CA GLU A 366 -4.90 27.47 18.40
C GLU A 366 -3.48 28.00 18.18
N ASP A 367 -3.13 29.09 18.88
CA ASP A 367 -1.81 29.71 18.79
C ASP A 367 -0.72 28.88 19.49
N ASP A 368 -1.06 28.17 20.56
CA ASP A 368 -0.12 27.29 21.27
C ASP A 368 0.15 26.03 20.45
N ARG A 369 1.36 25.97 19.87
CA ARG A 369 1.86 24.80 19.13
C ARG A 369 2.80 23.93 19.97
N PHE A 370 3.12 24.33 21.19
CA PHE A 370 4.02 23.60 22.07
C PHE A 370 3.27 22.48 22.79
N ASN A 371 2.16 22.84 23.43
CA ASN A 371 1.32 21.91 24.17
C ASN A 371 0.33 21.20 23.24
N PRO A 372 -0.05 19.96 23.56
CA PRO A 372 -1.18 19.31 22.91
C PRO A 372 -2.48 20.03 23.25
N TYR A 373 -3.40 20.01 22.29
CA TYR A 373 -4.75 20.52 22.47
C TYR A 373 -5.71 19.39 22.86
N TYR A 374 -6.48 19.61 23.92
CA TYR A 374 -7.44 18.63 24.43
C TYR A 374 -8.86 19.14 24.28
N GLN A 375 -9.76 18.35 23.71
CA GLN A 375 -11.16 18.74 23.55
C GLN A 375 -12.09 17.54 23.66
N TYR A 376 -13.24 17.75 24.32
CA TYR A 376 -14.39 16.86 24.22
C TYR A 376 -15.26 17.23 23.01
N THR A 377 -15.64 16.25 22.20
CA THR A 377 -16.56 16.46 21.08
C THR A 377 -17.79 15.58 21.26
N ASP A 378 -18.95 16.22 21.41
CA ASP A 378 -20.24 15.52 21.43
C ASP A 378 -20.67 15.21 20.00
N THR A 379 -21.04 13.96 19.75
CA THR A 379 -21.59 13.49 18.49
C THR A 379 -22.97 12.86 18.72
N GLY A 380 -23.71 12.55 17.65
CA GLY A 380 -24.96 11.80 17.80
C GLY A 380 -24.77 10.35 18.29
N ASN A 381 -23.54 9.81 18.24
CA ASN A 381 -23.22 8.44 18.66
C ASN A 381 -22.44 8.39 19.99
N GLY A 382 -22.28 9.53 20.68
CA GLY A 382 -21.58 9.62 21.97
C GLY A 382 -20.60 10.79 22.05
N THR A 383 -19.99 10.95 23.23
CA THR A 383 -18.98 11.97 23.50
C THR A 383 -17.58 11.34 23.46
N TYR A 384 -16.69 11.99 22.73
CA TYR A 384 -15.30 11.55 22.56
C TYR A 384 -14.34 12.63 23.06
N TRP A 385 -13.28 12.22 23.74
CA TRP A 385 -12.17 13.10 24.11
C TRP A 385 -11.00 12.83 23.18
N CYS A 386 -10.35 13.89 22.70
CA CYS A 386 -9.15 13.76 21.85
C CYS A 386 -8.04 14.68 22.32
N THR A 387 -6.80 14.21 22.18
CA THR A 387 -5.58 15.02 22.17
C THR A 387 -5.12 15.22 20.72
N ALA A 388 -4.74 16.44 20.34
CA ALA A 388 -4.26 16.77 19.00
C ALA A 388 -3.03 17.68 19.03
N ARG A 389 -2.17 17.51 18.03
CA ARG A 389 -1.00 18.36 17.78
C ARG A 389 -0.86 18.67 16.30
N VAL A 390 -0.39 19.87 15.98
CA VAL A 390 -0.03 20.25 14.60
C VAL A 390 1.45 19.96 14.34
N GLU A 391 1.73 19.31 13.22
CA GLU A 391 3.05 19.02 12.69
C GLU A 391 3.18 19.60 11.27
N ALA A 392 4.36 20.11 10.94
CA ALA A 392 4.66 20.60 9.60
C ALA A 392 5.11 19.45 8.69
N SER A 393 4.63 19.44 7.44
CA SER A 393 5.08 18.51 6.40
C SER A 393 5.51 19.27 5.13
N SER A 394 6.00 18.54 4.13
CA SER A 394 6.30 19.11 2.81
C SER A 394 5.05 19.54 2.03
N GLU A 395 3.86 19.08 2.43
CA GLU A 395 2.60 19.34 1.75
C GLU A 395 1.74 20.39 2.45
N GLY A 396 2.11 20.81 3.66
CA GLY A 396 1.37 21.78 4.48
C GLY A 396 1.42 21.42 5.96
N LEU A 397 0.60 22.10 6.76
CA LEU A 397 0.39 21.70 8.15
C LEU A 397 -0.57 20.50 8.21
N HIS A 398 -0.31 19.58 9.13
CA HIS A 398 -1.20 18.48 9.45
C HIS A 398 -1.42 18.41 10.95
N SER A 399 -2.62 18.05 11.37
CA SER A 399 -2.90 17.66 12.73
C SER A 399 -2.88 16.16 12.86
N VAL A 400 -2.33 15.68 13.98
CA VAL A 400 -2.36 14.29 14.39
C VAL A 400 -3.08 14.22 15.72
N SER A 401 -4.08 13.37 15.82
CA SER A 401 -4.88 13.23 17.05
C SER A 401 -5.17 11.78 17.39
N VAL A 402 -5.19 11.52 18.70
CA VAL A 402 -5.67 10.27 19.29
C VAL A 402 -6.85 10.61 20.19
N GLY A 403 -7.91 9.82 20.13
CA GLY A 403 -9.05 10.00 21.00
C GLY A 403 -9.64 8.69 21.52
N VAL A 404 -10.51 8.83 22.51
CA VAL A 404 -11.21 7.77 23.21
C VAL A 404 -12.63 8.19 23.53
N ARG A 405 -13.46 7.23 23.93
CA ARG A 405 -14.78 7.50 24.50
C ARG A 405 -14.68 8.25 25.84
N PHE A 406 -15.74 8.98 26.17
CA PHE A 406 -15.86 9.71 27.43
C PHE A 406 -15.47 8.87 28.67
N ASP A 407 -15.96 7.64 28.78
CA ASP A 407 -15.74 6.76 29.95
C ASP A 407 -14.28 6.35 30.18
N ASP A 408 -13.46 6.37 29.12
CA ASP A 408 -12.04 6.02 29.15
C ASP A 408 -11.12 7.23 29.34
N THR A 409 -11.65 8.45 29.17
CA THR A 409 -10.91 9.71 29.38
C THR A 409 -10.32 9.81 30.79
N LYS A 410 -10.91 9.12 31.77
CA LYS A 410 -10.43 9.09 33.16
C LYS A 410 -8.96 8.65 33.29
N TRP A 411 -8.42 7.93 32.32
CA TRP A 411 -7.04 7.43 32.32
C TRP A 411 -6.00 8.42 31.78
N PHE A 412 -6.43 9.50 31.12
CA PHE A 412 -5.56 10.41 30.37
C PHE A 412 -5.29 11.73 31.10
N VAL A 413 -4.12 12.32 30.81
CA VAL A 413 -3.83 13.72 31.12
C VAL A 413 -4.66 14.63 30.21
N GLY A 414 -5.06 15.81 30.69
CA GLY A 414 -5.88 16.75 29.90
C GLY A 414 -7.38 16.49 29.93
N ARG A 415 -7.83 15.53 30.77
CA ARG A 415 -9.26 15.23 30.97
C ARG A 415 -10.06 16.39 31.58
N ASP A 416 -9.42 17.30 32.30
CA ASP A 416 -10.08 18.45 32.94
C ASP A 416 -10.22 19.65 31.98
N THR A 417 -10.00 19.43 30.67
CA THR A 417 -10.10 20.48 29.65
C THR A 417 -11.49 21.14 29.63
N PRO A 418 -11.55 22.48 29.58
CA PRO A 418 -12.82 23.20 29.42
C PRO A 418 -13.31 23.20 27.96
N HIS A 419 -12.47 22.78 27.01
CA HIS A 419 -12.79 22.84 25.59
C HIS A 419 -13.80 21.75 25.21
N ARG A 420 -14.94 22.17 24.67
CA ARG A 420 -16.01 21.28 24.23
C ARG A 420 -16.62 21.74 22.91
N GLY A 421 -16.65 20.84 21.93
CA GLY A 421 -17.29 21.02 20.63
C GLY A 421 -18.52 20.12 20.48
N VAL A 422 -19.44 20.52 19.60
CA VAL A 422 -20.58 19.69 19.20
C VAL A 422 -20.50 19.43 17.70
N SER A 423 -20.35 18.17 17.34
CA SER A 423 -20.36 17.68 15.96
C SER A 423 -21.72 17.07 15.63
N LYS A 424 -22.46 17.73 14.73
CA LYS A 424 -23.76 17.23 14.23
C LYS A 424 -23.62 16.29 13.03
N HIS A 425 -22.41 15.84 12.71
CA HIS A 425 -22.10 15.12 11.47
C HIS A 425 -22.91 13.83 11.26
N SER A 426 -23.32 13.16 12.35
CA SER A 426 -24.10 11.92 12.29
C SER A 426 -25.60 12.13 12.05
N VAL A 427 -26.10 13.38 12.09
CA VAL A 427 -27.53 13.71 11.99
C VAL A 427 -27.82 14.69 10.85
N GLU A 428 -26.88 15.59 10.54
CA GLU A 428 -27.00 16.60 9.48
C GLU A 428 -25.70 16.68 8.66
N VAL A 429 -25.80 17.10 7.39
CA VAL A 429 -24.67 17.33 6.47
C VAL A 429 -23.92 18.63 6.82
N CYS A 430 -23.56 18.80 8.09
CA CYS A 430 -23.15 20.06 8.71
C CYS A 430 -21.79 20.61 8.21
N CYS A 431 -20.84 19.77 7.79
CA CYS A 431 -19.51 20.23 7.36
C CYS A 431 -19.26 20.09 5.85
N ARG A 432 -20.28 19.70 5.08
CA ARG A 432 -20.22 19.68 3.60
C ARG A 432 -21.16 20.71 2.96
N ARG A 433 -21.91 21.46 3.78
CA ARG A 433 -22.79 22.54 3.35
C ARG A 433 -22.49 23.74 4.23
N ALA A 434 -22.40 24.90 3.61
CA ALA A 434 -22.24 26.10 4.39
C ALA A 434 -23.54 26.47 5.12
N PRO A 435 -23.45 27.32 6.15
CA PRO A 435 -24.60 28.00 6.72
C PRO A 435 -25.46 28.68 5.63
N ALA A 436 -26.78 28.64 5.79
CA ALA A 436 -27.73 29.04 4.74
C ALA A 436 -27.61 30.54 4.38
N ASP A 437 -27.35 31.38 5.37
CA ASP A 437 -27.10 32.82 5.25
C ASP A 437 -25.85 33.12 4.40
N LEU A 438 -24.79 32.36 4.66
CA LEU A 438 -23.53 32.45 3.95
C LEU A 438 -23.65 31.91 2.51
N GLU A 439 -24.40 30.83 2.33
CA GLU A 439 -24.68 30.22 1.02
C GLU A 439 -25.55 31.10 0.13
N GLU A 440 -26.59 31.73 0.68
CA GLU A 440 -27.43 32.71 -0.03
C GLU A 440 -26.60 33.92 -0.51
N ARG A 441 -25.72 34.43 0.34
CA ARG A 441 -24.93 35.64 0.05
C ARG A 441 -23.87 35.42 -1.04
N TRP A 442 -23.18 34.28 -1.03
CA TRP A 442 -21.92 34.13 -1.77
C TRP A 442 -21.94 33.06 -2.86
N ARG A 443 -22.95 32.17 -2.94
CA ARG A 443 -23.00 31.09 -3.94
C ARG A 443 -22.90 31.62 -5.37
N GLU A 444 -23.62 32.70 -5.70
CA GLU A 444 -23.61 33.29 -7.05
C GLU A 444 -22.52 34.36 -7.24
N GLN A 445 -21.88 34.80 -6.16
CA GLN A 445 -20.95 35.94 -6.14
C GLN A 445 -19.49 35.55 -5.92
N SER A 446 -19.18 34.25 -5.84
CA SER A 446 -17.83 33.74 -5.62
C SER A 446 -17.39 32.81 -6.75
N TRP A 447 -16.15 32.97 -7.21
CA TRP A 447 -15.53 32.09 -8.21
C TRP A 447 -14.11 31.70 -7.78
N PRO A 448 -13.91 30.49 -7.22
CA PRO A 448 -12.61 30.05 -6.76
C PRO A 448 -11.72 29.58 -7.92
N ASN A 449 -10.47 30.04 -7.95
CA ASN A 449 -9.41 29.44 -8.78
C ASN A 449 -8.67 28.38 -7.95
N VAL A 450 -8.71 27.12 -8.39
CA VAL A 450 -8.21 25.97 -7.63
C VAL A 450 -6.68 25.86 -7.71
N LYS A 451 -6.03 25.62 -6.57
CA LYS A 451 -4.63 25.19 -6.51
C LYS A 451 -4.58 23.68 -6.70
N THR A 452 -4.21 23.20 -7.89
CA THR A 452 -4.18 21.77 -8.20
C THR A 452 -3.08 21.05 -7.40
N PRO A 453 -3.41 20.11 -6.49
CA PRO A 453 -2.41 19.28 -5.85
C PRO A 453 -1.74 18.40 -6.91
N ARG A 454 -0.42 18.19 -6.79
CA ARG A 454 0.38 17.44 -7.78
C ARG A 454 -0.09 15.99 -8.01
N THR A 455 -0.91 15.44 -7.13
CA THR A 455 -1.40 14.05 -7.13
C THR A 455 -2.80 13.85 -7.73
N LEU A 456 -3.50 14.91 -8.15
CA LEU A 456 -4.92 14.85 -8.58
C LEU A 456 -5.15 14.63 -10.09
N LEU A 457 -4.11 14.47 -10.90
CA LEU A 457 -4.25 14.29 -12.36
C LEU A 457 -4.51 12.84 -12.80
N ALA A 458 -4.53 11.87 -11.88
CA ALA A 458 -4.98 10.52 -12.21
C ALA A 458 -6.51 10.43 -12.03
N THR A 459 -7.23 10.51 -13.15
CA THR A 459 -8.65 10.16 -13.36
C THR A 459 -9.72 11.14 -12.83
N LEU A 460 -10.17 12.06 -13.70
CA LEU A 460 -11.52 12.64 -13.64
C LEU A 460 -12.41 11.93 -14.67
N PRO A 461 -13.70 11.66 -14.34
CA PRO A 461 -14.72 12.24 -15.21
C PRO A 461 -15.96 12.83 -14.50
N THR A 462 -16.37 13.98 -15.05
CA THR A 462 -17.66 14.70 -15.08
C THR A 462 -18.43 14.97 -13.78
N GLY A 463 -18.46 16.26 -13.38
CA GLY A 463 -19.41 16.84 -12.42
C GLY A 463 -18.79 17.93 -11.52
N SER A 464 -19.51 19.02 -11.29
CA SER A 464 -19.04 20.34 -10.86
C SER A 464 -18.39 20.41 -9.47
N PHE A 465 -17.06 20.58 -9.43
CA PHE A 465 -16.21 20.98 -8.29
C PHE A 465 -16.07 20.02 -7.09
N PRO A 466 -15.09 19.09 -7.13
CA PRO A 466 -14.64 18.33 -5.95
C PRO A 466 -13.72 19.16 -5.04
N GLY A 467 -13.94 19.14 -3.72
CA GLY A 467 -12.93 19.55 -2.71
C GLY A 467 -13.05 20.97 -2.11
N VAL A 468 -14.19 21.64 -2.22
CA VAL A 468 -14.42 22.96 -1.59
C VAL A 468 -15.19 22.81 -0.27
N ASP A 469 -14.64 23.31 0.85
CA ASP A 469 -15.40 23.57 2.08
C ASP A 469 -16.09 24.93 1.94
N THR A 470 -17.37 24.90 1.59
CA THR A 470 -18.16 26.10 1.31
C THR A 470 -18.31 27.01 2.53
N THR A 471 -18.16 26.47 3.76
CA THR A 471 -18.25 27.27 4.99
C THR A 471 -17.05 28.20 5.16
N ASP A 472 -15.84 27.70 4.86
CA ASP A 472 -14.60 28.49 4.91
C ASP A 472 -14.61 29.67 3.94
N VAL A 473 -15.09 29.41 2.73
CA VAL A 473 -15.18 30.42 1.67
C VAL A 473 -16.08 31.57 2.10
N TYR A 474 -17.19 31.26 2.78
CA TYR A 474 -18.15 32.27 3.15
C TYR A 474 -17.79 33.02 4.45
N GLU A 475 -17.17 32.34 5.43
CA GLU A 475 -16.62 32.99 6.63
C GLU A 475 -15.48 33.97 6.26
N PHE A 476 -14.63 33.62 5.29
CA PHE A 476 -13.59 34.51 4.75
C PHE A 476 -14.16 35.76 4.08
N LEU A 477 -15.19 35.60 3.23
CA LEU A 477 -15.82 36.70 2.50
C LEU A 477 -16.63 37.63 3.43
N GLU A 478 -17.26 37.09 4.48
CA GLU A 478 -17.94 37.89 5.51
C GLU A 478 -16.96 38.77 6.30
N ALA A 479 -15.80 38.23 6.67
CA ALA A 479 -14.77 38.95 7.44
C ALA A 479 -14.09 40.09 6.67
N HIS A 480 -14.13 40.07 5.33
CA HIS A 480 -13.42 41.02 4.47
C HIS A 480 -14.35 41.86 3.57
N ALA A 481 -15.66 41.81 3.80
CA ALA A 481 -16.59 42.70 3.12
C ALA A 481 -16.37 44.16 3.57
N PRO A 482 -16.30 45.14 2.64
CA PRO A 482 -16.23 46.55 3.02
C PRO A 482 -17.52 46.96 3.75
N ARG A 483 -17.37 47.68 4.88
CA ARG A 483 -18.49 48.21 5.68
C ARG A 483 -19.17 49.40 5.02
#